data_AF-A0A7S3LZQ7-F1
#
_entry.id   AF-A0A7S3LZQ7-F1
#
_cell.length_a   1.000
_cell.length_b   1.000
_cell.length_c   1.000
_cell.angle_alpha   90.00
_cell.angle_beta   90.00
_cell.angle_gamma   90.00
#
_symmetry.space_group_name_H-M   'P 1'
#
loop_
_entity.id
_entity.type
_entity.pdbx_description
1 polymer ?
#
loop_
_entity_poly.entity_id
_entity_poly.type
_entity_poly.pdbx_seq_one_letter_code
_entity_poly.pdbx_strand_id
1 'polypeptide(L)'
;DQKALGQFLTHLVVQGLLMLLEDEVQVRCRACDDAIVEKCLSAAATEYARIVKAETGATKACKLSLDKSVKLPTAPDGQHGPSCLGGVVLACQAGKITIDNTIDSRLGLVLEQAKPTIRQLLFRN
;
A
#
# COMPACT_ATOMS: atom_id res chain seq x y z
N ASP A 1 5.72 13.87 -9.75
CA ASP A 1 4.46 14.17 -10.45
C ASP A 1 3.28 13.70 -9.61
N GLN A 2 2.42 14.62 -9.15
CA GLN A 2 1.40 14.34 -8.13
C GLN A 2 0.29 13.42 -8.67
N LYS A 3 0.02 13.47 -9.97
CA LYS A 3 -0.96 12.58 -10.64
C LYS A 3 -0.48 11.14 -10.65
N ALA A 4 0.78 10.91 -11.01
CA ALA A 4 1.38 9.58 -11.03
C ALA A 4 1.43 8.96 -9.63
N LEU A 5 1.75 9.76 -8.60
CA LEU A 5 1.71 9.30 -7.21
C LEU A 5 0.29 8.88 -6.78
N GLY A 6 -0.73 9.69 -7.10
CA GLY A 6 -2.11 9.35 -6.76
C GLY A 6 -2.60 8.06 -7.43
N GLN A 7 -2.26 7.84 -8.70
CA GLN A 7 -2.57 6.58 -9.39
C GLN A 7 -1.85 5.40 -8.74
N PHE A 8 -0.56 5.55 -8.43
CA PHE A 8 0.22 4.52 -7.75
C PHE A 8 -0.40 4.14 -6.40
N LEU A 9 -0.70 5.13 -5.54
CA LEU A 9 -1.33 4.89 -4.22
C LEU A 9 -2.71 4.23 -4.35
N THR A 10 -3.50 4.61 -5.36
CA THR A 10 -4.80 3.97 -5.64
C THR A 10 -4.61 2.46 -5.89
N HIS A 11 -3.66 2.08 -6.74
CA HIS A 11 -3.37 0.67 -7.01
C HIS A 11 -2.86 -0.08 -5.78
N LEU A 12 -2.04 0.56 -4.93
CA LEU A 12 -1.59 -0.04 -3.68
C LEU A 12 -2.77 -0.34 -2.74
N VAL A 13 -3.73 0.59 -2.62
CA VAL A 13 -4.93 0.37 -1.81
C VAL A 13 -5.78 -0.76 -2.41
N VAL A 14 -6.02 -0.76 -3.72
CA VAL A 14 -6.79 -1.82 -4.40
C VAL A 14 -6.17 -3.20 -4.17
N GLN A 15 -4.84 -3.33 -4.32
CA GLN A 15 -4.17 -4.61 -4.08
C GLN A 15 -4.35 -5.08 -2.62
N GLY A 16 -4.23 -4.17 -1.65
CA GLY A 16 -4.45 -4.51 -0.24
C GLY A 16 -5.89 -4.96 0.02
N LEU A 17 -6.88 -4.31 -0.59
CA LEU A 17 -8.29 -4.69 -0.48
C LEU A 17 -8.56 -6.08 -1.07
N LEU A 18 -7.97 -6.40 -2.22
CA LEU A 18 -8.10 -7.73 -2.84
C LEU A 18 -7.48 -8.84 -1.98
N MET A 19 -6.49 -8.51 -1.14
CA MET A 19 -5.91 -9.46 -0.18
C MET A 19 -6.73 -9.60 1.09
N LEU A 20 -7.35 -8.52 1.57
CA LEU A 20 -8.15 -8.52 2.81
C LEU A 20 -9.56 -9.10 2.59
N LEU A 21 -10.25 -8.66 1.54
CA LEU A 21 -11.65 -9.03 1.22
C LEU A 21 -12.67 -8.74 2.34
N GLU A 22 -12.41 -7.71 3.14
CA GLU A 22 -13.18 -7.26 4.31
C GLU A 22 -14.09 -6.07 4.00
N ASP A 23 -15.13 -5.87 4.82
CA ASP A 23 -16.14 -4.82 4.60
C ASP A 23 -15.68 -3.42 5.04
N GLU A 24 -14.80 -3.33 6.04
CA GLU A 24 -14.26 -2.06 6.55
C GLU A 24 -12.74 -2.13 6.72
N VAL A 25 -12.04 -1.19 6.08
CA VAL A 25 -10.59 -1.12 6.08
C VAL A 25 -10.12 0.32 6.33
N GLN A 26 -9.17 0.45 7.23
CA GLN A 26 -8.46 1.68 7.53
C GLN A 26 -7.14 1.73 6.74
N VAL A 27 -6.82 2.88 6.17
CA VAL A 27 -5.59 3.12 5.42
C VAL A 27 -4.68 4.03 6.24
N ARG A 28 -3.47 3.57 6.50
CA ARG A 28 -2.40 4.32 7.15
C ARG A 28 -1.40 4.75 6.09
N CYS A 29 -0.99 6.01 6.15
CA CYS A 29 0.04 6.57 5.31
C CYS A 29 0.92 7.52 6.13
N ARG A 30 1.91 8.13 5.49
CA ARG A 30 2.66 9.22 6.11
C ARG A 30 1.76 10.45 6.21
N ALA A 31 2.00 11.29 7.21
CA ALA A 31 1.22 12.51 7.42
C ALA A 31 1.26 13.47 6.21
N CYS A 32 2.39 13.53 5.48
CA CYS A 32 2.51 14.35 4.27
C CYS A 32 1.66 13.83 3.09
N ASP A 33 1.25 12.56 3.11
CA ASP A 33 0.50 11.90 2.05
C ASP A 33 -1.02 11.89 2.33
N ASP A 34 -1.48 12.39 3.49
CA ASP A 34 -2.89 12.35 3.92
C ASP A 34 -3.83 12.91 2.84
N ALA A 35 -3.54 14.11 2.33
CA ALA A 35 -4.39 14.81 1.39
C ALA A 35 -4.51 14.10 0.03
N ILE A 36 -3.47 13.36 -0.39
CA ILE A 36 -3.53 12.61 -1.65
C ILE A 36 -4.20 11.25 -1.45
N VAL A 37 -3.91 10.56 -0.33
CA VAL A 37 -4.53 9.27 0.00
C VAL A 37 -6.04 9.43 0.17
N GLU A 38 -6.51 10.47 0.85
CA GLU A 38 -7.93 10.73 1.04
C GLU A 38 -8.68 10.90 -0.30
N LYS A 39 -8.04 11.54 -1.29
CA LYS A 39 -8.58 11.67 -2.66
C LYS A 39 -8.60 10.34 -3.41
N CYS A 40 -7.69 9.43 -3.11
CA CYS A 40 -7.58 8.12 -3.77
C CYS A 40 -8.59 7.09 -3.26
N LEU A 41 -9.11 7.23 -2.03
CA LEU A 41 -9.95 6.19 -1.39
C LEU A 41 -11.20 5.86 -2.22
N SER A 42 -11.92 6.88 -2.71
CA SER A 42 -13.15 6.66 -3.50
C SER A 42 -12.88 5.91 -4.81
N ALA A 43 -11.80 6.30 -5.51
CA ALA A 43 -11.36 5.63 -6.73
C ALA A 43 -10.94 4.18 -6.45
N ALA A 44 -10.20 3.93 -5.37
CA ALA A 44 -9.76 2.60 -4.98
C ALA A 44 -10.94 1.68 -4.62
N ALA A 45 -11.93 2.18 -3.87
CA ALA A 45 -13.12 1.39 -3.53
C ALA A 45 -13.92 1.00 -4.77
N THR A 46 -14.09 1.94 -5.72
CA THR A 46 -14.78 1.69 -6.99
C THR A 46 -14.05 0.64 -7.83
N GLU A 47 -12.73 0.78 -7.94
CA GLU A 47 -11.90 -0.15 -8.72
C GLU A 47 -11.86 -1.55 -8.11
N TYR A 48 -11.75 -1.66 -6.79
CA TYR A 48 -11.88 -2.92 -6.07
C TYR A 48 -13.22 -3.62 -6.38
N ALA A 49 -14.34 -2.90 -6.25
CA ALA A 49 -15.67 -3.45 -6.52
C ALA A 49 -15.81 -3.90 -7.98
N ARG A 50 -15.26 -3.12 -8.92
CA ARG A 50 -15.22 -3.45 -10.35
C ARG A 50 -14.45 -4.75 -10.61
N ILE A 51 -13.25 -4.89 -10.05
CA ILE A 51 -12.41 -6.08 -10.22
C ILE A 51 -13.08 -7.30 -9.63
N VAL A 52 -13.57 -7.24 -8.39
CA VAL A 52 -14.22 -8.39 -7.75
C VAL A 52 -15.44 -8.85 -8.56
N LYS A 53 -16.27 -7.92 -9.03
CA LYS A 53 -17.42 -8.24 -9.87
C LYS A 53 -17.01 -8.87 -11.20
N ALA A 54 -15.97 -8.35 -11.85
CA ALA A 54 -15.49 -8.86 -13.13
C ALA A 54 -14.91 -10.28 -13.02
N GLU A 55 -14.09 -10.53 -12.00
CA GLU A 55 -13.35 -11.79 -11.85
C GLU A 55 -14.16 -12.90 -11.16
N THR A 56 -15.13 -12.55 -10.32
CA THR A 56 -15.85 -13.54 -9.49
C THR A 56 -17.37 -13.53 -9.68
N GLY A 57 -17.94 -12.49 -10.31
CA GLY A 57 -19.39 -12.26 -10.37
C GLY A 57 -20.01 -11.77 -9.06
N ALA A 58 -19.26 -11.76 -7.95
CA ALA A 58 -19.76 -11.30 -6.66
C ALA A 58 -19.76 -9.76 -6.58
N THR A 59 -20.77 -9.20 -5.92
CA THR A 59 -20.80 -7.76 -5.61
C THR A 59 -20.24 -7.57 -4.20
N LYS A 60 -19.03 -7.03 -4.09
CA LYS A 60 -18.43 -6.61 -2.83
C LYS A 60 -18.16 -5.11 -2.85
N ALA A 61 -18.36 -4.49 -1.70
CA ALA A 61 -17.99 -3.10 -1.44
C ALA A 61 -17.16 -3.06 -0.16
N CYS A 62 -16.29 -2.07 -0.04
CA CYS A 62 -15.48 -1.86 1.16
C CYS A 62 -15.60 -0.40 1.57
N LYS A 63 -15.89 -0.18 2.86
CA LYS A 63 -15.81 1.14 3.48
C LYS A 63 -14.34 1.44 3.80
N LEU A 64 -13.79 2.42 3.12
CA LEU A 64 -12.44 2.90 3.33
C LEU A 64 -12.43 4.15 4.22
N SER A 65 -11.47 4.21 5.13
CA SER A 65 -11.21 5.43 5.93
C SER A 65 -9.72 5.64 6.12
N LEU A 66 -9.30 6.90 6.24
CA LEU A 66 -7.92 7.25 6.57
C LEU A 66 -7.73 7.20 8.09
N ASP A 67 -6.73 6.46 8.55
CA ASP A 67 -6.33 6.45 9.96
C ASP A 67 -5.57 7.75 10.27
N LYS A 68 -6.15 8.60 11.12
CA LYS A 68 -5.54 9.85 11.58
C LYS A 68 -4.75 9.67 12.88
N SER A 69 -4.91 8.53 13.55
CA SER A 69 -4.29 8.22 14.85
C SER A 69 -2.94 7.53 14.71
N VAL A 70 -2.83 6.58 13.78
CA VAL A 70 -1.59 5.83 13.52
C VAL A 70 -1.04 6.23 12.16
N LYS A 71 0.17 6.78 12.14
CA LYS A 71 0.86 7.24 10.92
C LYS A 71 2.14 6.46 10.67
N LEU A 72 2.51 6.38 9.39
CA LEU A 72 3.80 5.81 9.00
C LEU A 72 4.94 6.80 9.35
N PRO A 73 6.17 6.29 9.57
CA PRO A 73 7.34 7.12 9.79
C PRO A 73 7.58 8.13 8.65
N THR A 74 8.33 9.19 8.94
CA THR A 74 8.68 10.22 7.94
C THR A 74 9.66 9.69 6.89
N ALA A 75 9.85 10.48 5.84
CA ALA A 75 10.86 10.18 4.83
C ALA A 75 12.27 10.08 5.46
N PRO A 76 13.19 9.28 4.89
CA PRO A 76 14.57 9.21 5.35
C PRO A 76 15.23 10.58 5.30
N ASP A 77 15.77 11.03 6.43
CA ASP A 77 16.44 12.33 6.61
C ASP A 77 17.95 12.17 6.88
N GLY A 78 18.48 10.96 6.72
CA GLY A 78 19.88 10.61 7.00
C GLY A 78 20.17 10.33 8.48
N GLN A 79 19.19 10.48 9.37
CA GLN A 79 19.34 10.12 10.78
C GLN A 79 19.06 8.63 11.01
N HIS A 80 19.63 8.09 12.09
CA HIS A 80 19.38 6.71 12.49
C HIS A 80 18.01 6.65 13.18
N GLY A 81 17.02 6.07 12.50
CA GLY A 81 15.66 5.94 13.03
C GLY A 81 14.71 5.27 12.04
N PRO A 82 13.47 4.96 12.48
CA PRO A 82 12.44 4.44 11.60
C PRO A 82 12.09 5.49 10.54
N SER A 83 12.18 5.10 9.27
CA SER A 83 11.83 5.94 8.12
C SER A 83 10.99 5.14 7.12
N CYS A 84 10.25 5.85 6.27
CA CYS A 84 9.41 5.27 5.25
C CYS A 84 9.47 6.09 3.96
N LEU A 85 9.80 5.44 2.85
CA LEU A 85 9.83 6.04 1.51
C LEU A 85 8.42 6.43 1.02
N GLY A 86 7.39 5.77 1.56
CA GLY A 86 5.98 6.06 1.30
C GLY A 86 5.17 4.80 1.02
N GLY A 87 4.00 4.98 0.42
CA GLY A 87 3.02 3.91 0.23
C GLY A 87 2.00 3.88 1.37
N VAL A 88 1.35 2.74 1.55
CA VAL A 88 0.22 2.59 2.47
C VAL A 88 0.29 1.27 3.24
N VAL A 89 -0.23 1.28 4.46
CA VAL A 89 -0.52 0.07 5.24
C VAL A 89 -2.03 0.01 5.43
N LEU A 90 -2.65 -1.08 5.04
CA LEU A 90 -4.09 -1.31 5.24
C LEU A 90 -4.28 -2.09 6.53
N ALA A 91 -5.34 -1.78 7.28
CA ALA A 91 -5.64 -2.38 8.56
C ALA A 91 -7.14 -2.65 8.70
N CYS A 92 -7.53 -3.83 9.17
CA CYS A 92 -8.92 -4.16 9.50
C CYS A 92 -9.00 -4.85 10.88
N GLN A 93 -10.22 -5.17 11.32
CA GLN A 93 -10.49 -5.81 12.61
C GLN A 93 -9.81 -5.09 13.79
N ALA A 94 -10.01 -3.77 13.87
CA ALA A 94 -9.37 -2.89 14.86
C ALA A 94 -7.82 -2.95 14.85
N GLY A 95 -7.24 -3.13 13.67
CA GLY A 95 -5.79 -3.14 13.47
C GLY A 95 -5.10 -4.48 13.73
N LYS A 96 -5.85 -5.55 13.98
CA LYS A 96 -5.30 -6.90 14.20
C LYS A 96 -4.74 -7.52 12.92
N ILE A 97 -5.35 -7.23 11.79
CA ILE A 97 -4.91 -7.72 10.49
C ILE A 97 -4.43 -6.52 9.70
N THR A 98 -3.19 -6.60 9.21
CA THR A 98 -2.55 -5.53 8.45
C THR A 98 -1.90 -6.05 7.18
N ILE A 99 -2.07 -5.33 6.08
CA ILE A 99 -1.31 -5.53 4.84
C ILE A 99 -0.37 -4.36 4.67
N ASP A 100 0.93 -4.63 4.80
CA ASP A 100 1.96 -3.65 4.52
C ASP A 100 2.22 -3.57 3.02
N ASN A 101 1.83 -2.44 2.43
CA ASN A 101 2.04 -2.15 1.02
C ASN A 101 2.93 -0.93 0.80
N THR A 102 3.84 -0.66 1.74
CA THR A 102 4.85 0.39 1.63
C THR A 102 5.86 0.09 0.53
N ILE A 103 6.48 1.15 0.02
CA ILE A 103 7.53 1.04 -1.00
C ILE A 103 8.74 0.28 -0.44
N ASP A 104 9.07 0.51 0.83
CA ASP A 104 10.15 -0.16 1.55
C ASP A 104 9.95 -1.69 1.57
N SER A 105 8.78 -2.16 1.99
CA SER A 105 8.46 -3.59 2.03
C SER A 105 8.45 -4.23 0.65
N ARG A 106 7.94 -3.53 -0.36
CA ARG A 106 7.99 -4.01 -1.76
C ARG A 106 9.41 -4.10 -2.29
N LEU A 107 10.24 -3.09 -2.04
CA LEU A 107 11.63 -3.07 -2.48
C LEU A 107 12.41 -4.19 -1.81
N GLY A 108 12.19 -4.43 -0.52
CA GLY A 108 12.77 -5.56 0.21
C GLY A 108 12.43 -6.90 -0.45
N LEU A 109 11.14 -7.15 -0.72
CA LEU A 109 10.70 -8.38 -1.39
C LEU A 109 11.34 -8.57 -2.77
N VAL A 110 11.39 -7.52 -3.60
CA VAL A 110 12.01 -7.58 -4.92
C VAL A 110 13.51 -7.81 -4.81
N LEU A 111 14.19 -7.14 -3.88
CA LEU A 111 15.61 -7.33 -3.64
C LEU A 111 15.92 -8.78 -3.28
N GLU A 112 15.18 -9.36 -2.33
CA GLU A 112 15.33 -10.77 -1.93
C GLU A 112 15.18 -11.71 -3.12
N GLN A 113 14.16 -11.52 -3.95
CA GLN A 113 13.93 -12.34 -5.14
C GLN A 113 15.03 -12.16 -6.20
N ALA A 114 15.56 -10.95 -6.33
CA ALA A 114 16.58 -10.61 -7.32
C ALA A 114 18.02 -10.97 -6.86
N LYS A 115 18.24 -11.27 -5.58
CA LYS A 115 19.57 -11.59 -5.01
C LYS A 115 20.38 -12.59 -5.85
N PRO A 116 19.84 -13.74 -6.31
CA PRO A 116 20.62 -14.70 -7.09
C PRO A 116 21.14 -14.10 -8.40
N THR A 117 20.28 -13.38 -9.12
CA THR A 117 20.62 -12.71 -10.38
C THR A 117 21.65 -11.61 -10.16
N ILE A 118 21.47 -10.77 -9.14
CA ILE A 118 22.42 -9.71 -8.79
C ILE A 118 23.79 -10.30 -8.45
N ARG A 119 23.82 -11.38 -7.66
CA ARG A 119 25.07 -12.07 -7.30
C ARG A 119 25.79 -12.62 -8.52
N GLN A 120 25.08 -13.27 -9.44
CA GLN A 120 25.66 -13.78 -10.70
C GLN A 120 26.22 -12.67 -11.58
N LEU A 121 25.58 -11.50 -11.62
CA LEU A 121 26.06 -10.37 -12.41
C LEU A 121 27.30 -9.70 -11.81
N LEU A 122 27.32 -9.53 -10.48
CA LEU A 122 28.39 -8.78 -9.78
C LEU A 122 29.60 -9.63 -9.42
N PHE A 123 29.40 -10.90 -9.07
CA PHE A 123 30.45 -11.79 -8.55
C PHE A 123 30.63 -13.02 -9.44
N ARG A 124 30.85 -12.77 -10.74
CA ARG A 124 31.19 -13.81 -11.71
C ARG A 124 32.48 -14.51 -11.29
N ASN A 125 32.36 -15.71 -10.74
CA ASN A 125 33.36 -16.76 -10.83
C ASN A 125 32.88 -17.77 -11.87
#